data_AF-A0A7V1U670-F1
#
_entry.id   AF-A0A7V1U670-F1
#
_cell.length_a   1.000
_cell.length_b   1.000
_cell.length_c   1.000
_cell.angle_alpha   90.00
_cell.angle_beta   90.00
_cell.angle_gamma   90.00
#
_symmetry.space_group_name_H-M   'P 1'
#
loop_
_entity.id
_entity.type
_entity.pdbx_description
1 polymer ?
#
loop_
_entity_poly.entity_id
_entity_poly.type
_entity_poly.pdbx_seq_one_letter_code
_entity_poly.pdbx_strand_id
1 'polypeptide(L)'
;MSEIHEVVGFVVVSLLALGWLWGLGAWVTRRGPGEHYWTWLTAVQVAIGVQAIFGITLYLMGRRVVTAGALGGVLHYVYGLLPILLFAFAHVVAREGNARLIGIDRPVRAWVPFAWAAFICFGLTARALMTGLGIG
;
A
#
# COMPACT_ATOMS: atom_id res chain seq x y z
N MET A 1 -1.79 8.27 17.85
CA MET A 1 -1.53 8.95 16.56
C MET A 1 -0.84 10.28 16.82
N SER A 2 0.08 10.73 15.97
CA SER A 2 0.53 12.13 15.95
C SER A 2 -0.06 12.81 14.72
N GLU A 3 -0.22 14.14 14.74
CA GLU A 3 -0.77 14.91 13.61
C GLU A 3 0.00 14.65 12.31
N ILE A 4 1.34 14.60 12.39
CA ILE A 4 2.19 14.32 11.22
C ILE A 4 1.93 12.91 10.68
N HIS A 5 1.87 11.89 11.54
CA HIS A 5 1.65 10.51 11.10
C HIS A 5 0.24 10.29 10.53
N GLU A 6 -0.74 11.05 11.01
CA GLU A 6 -2.10 11.10 10.48
C GLU A 6 -2.13 11.70 9.07
N VAL A 7 -1.56 12.89 8.89
CA VAL A 7 -1.50 13.57 7.58
C VAL A 7 -0.80 12.70 6.54
N VAL A 8 0.36 12.12 6.90
CA VAL A 8 1.07 11.21 6.01
C VAL A 8 0.22 9.95 5.72
N GLY A 9 -0.52 9.46 6.70
CA GLY A 9 -1.48 8.36 6.52
C GLY A 9 -2.55 8.66 5.46
N PHE A 10 -3.20 9.82 5.53
CA PHE A 10 -4.16 10.25 4.50
C PHE A 10 -3.52 10.35 3.12
N VAL A 11 -2.34 10.97 3.03
CA VAL A 11 -1.60 11.10 1.76
C VAL A 11 -1.31 9.73 1.15
N VAL A 12 -0.81 8.78 1.95
CA VAL A 12 -0.50 7.42 1.47
C VAL A 12 -1.77 6.71 0.97
N VAL A 13 -2.87 6.77 1.72
CA VAL A 13 -4.15 6.16 1.33
C VAL A 13 -4.66 6.76 0.01
N SER A 14 -4.64 8.09 -0.13
CA SER A 14 -5.07 8.77 -1.35
C SER A 14 -4.20 8.41 -2.54
N LEU A 15 -2.87 8.39 -2.37
CA LEU A 15 -1.96 8.02 -3.45
C LEU A 15 -2.19 6.58 -3.91
N LEU A 16 -2.37 5.63 -2.99
CA LEU A 16 -2.67 4.23 -3.31
C LEU A 16 -3.98 4.07 -4.09
N ALA A 17 -5.03 4.80 -3.69
CA ALA A 17 -6.29 4.84 -4.43
C ALA A 17 -6.09 5.36 -5.86
N LEU A 18 -5.34 6.46 -6.03
CA LEU A 18 -5.01 7.01 -7.36
C LEU A 18 -4.25 6.00 -8.21
N GLY A 19 -3.30 5.27 -7.62
CA GLY A 19 -2.55 4.22 -8.30
C GLY A 19 -3.40 3.11 -8.88
N TRP A 20 -4.34 2.63 -8.07
CA TRP A 20 -5.30 1.62 -8.50
C TRP A 20 -6.20 2.16 -9.60
N LEU A 21 -6.77 3.35 -9.42
CA LEU A 21 -7.64 3.98 -10.44
C LEU A 21 -6.90 4.23 -11.75
N TRP A 22 -5.63 4.64 -11.70
CA TRP A 22 -4.78 4.79 -12.89
C TRP A 22 -4.58 3.45 -13.60
N GLY A 23 -4.20 2.40 -12.88
CA GLY A 23 -4.06 1.06 -13.44
C GLY A 23 -5.38 0.52 -14.03
N LEU A 24 -6.49 0.75 -13.35
CA LEU A 24 -7.83 0.41 -13.82
C LEU A 24 -8.17 1.16 -15.11
N GLY A 25 -7.90 2.46 -15.18
CA GLY A 25 -8.08 3.28 -16.37
C GLY A 25 -7.24 2.79 -17.56
N ALA A 26 -5.97 2.44 -17.31
CA ALA A 26 -5.10 1.85 -18.32
C ALA A 26 -5.68 0.50 -18.84
N TRP A 27 -6.19 -0.34 -17.94
CA TRP A 27 -6.83 -1.59 -18.30
C TRP A 27 -8.09 -1.40 -19.16
N VAL A 28 -9.02 -0.54 -18.72
CA VAL A 28 -10.28 -0.24 -19.41
C VAL A 28 -10.03 0.36 -20.80
N THR A 29 -9.06 1.27 -20.90
CA THR A 29 -8.69 1.89 -22.19
C THR A 29 -7.83 0.98 -23.07
N ARG A 30 -7.47 -0.22 -22.58
CA ARG A 30 -6.57 -1.20 -23.24
C ARG A 30 -5.18 -0.63 -23.57
N ARG A 31 -4.75 0.40 -22.85
CA ARG A 31 -3.44 1.08 -23.04
C ARG A 31 -2.49 0.75 -21.89
N GLY A 32 -1.22 1.09 -22.05
CA GLY A 32 -0.28 1.14 -20.92
C GLY A 32 -0.52 2.41 -20.09
N PRO A 33 -0.14 2.43 -18.81
CA PRO A 33 -0.35 3.60 -17.94
C PRO A 33 0.62 4.76 -18.22
N GLY A 34 1.62 4.57 -19.10
CA GLY A 34 2.60 5.59 -19.50
C GLY A 34 3.79 5.71 -18.53
N GLU A 35 4.73 6.59 -18.85
CA GLU A 35 5.96 6.76 -18.06
C GLU A 35 5.71 7.40 -16.69
N HIS A 36 4.79 8.37 -16.62
CA HIS A 36 4.44 9.06 -15.37
C HIS A 36 3.91 8.13 -14.27
N TYR A 37 3.31 7.00 -14.65
CA TYR A 37 2.91 5.97 -13.70
C TYR A 37 4.09 5.42 -12.90
N TRP A 38 5.25 5.24 -13.53
CA TRP A 38 6.44 4.73 -12.86
C TRP A 38 7.02 5.76 -11.90
N THR A 39 7.01 7.05 -12.27
CA THR A 39 7.39 8.14 -11.37
C THR A 39 6.47 8.20 -10.15
N TRP A 40 5.15 8.12 -10.37
CA TRP A 40 4.16 8.06 -9.29
C TRP A 40 4.38 6.83 -8.39
N LEU A 41 4.63 5.66 -8.97
CA LEU A 41 4.84 4.40 -8.23
C LEU A 41 6.07 4.49 -7.32
N THR A 42 7.16 5.11 -7.80
CA THR A 42 8.34 5.38 -6.97
C THR A 42 7.99 6.31 -5.81
N ALA A 43 7.29 7.41 -6.09
CA ALA A 43 6.87 8.36 -5.05
C ALA A 43 5.99 7.69 -3.98
N VAL A 44 5.07 6.81 -4.39
CA VAL A 44 4.22 6.03 -3.46
C VAL A 44 5.03 5.11 -2.57
N GLN A 45 5.99 4.38 -3.12
CA GLN A 45 6.81 3.46 -2.33
C GLN A 45 7.69 4.21 -1.33
N VAL A 46 8.21 5.38 -1.71
CA VAL A 46 8.92 6.28 -0.78
C VAL A 46 7.97 6.76 0.33
N ALA A 47 6.77 7.21 -0.01
CA ALA A 47 5.78 7.66 0.97
C ALA A 47 5.39 6.56 1.96
N ILE A 48 5.21 5.33 1.49
CA ILE A 48 4.98 4.14 2.35
C ILE A 48 6.16 3.91 3.28
N GLY A 49 7.40 3.99 2.77
CA GLY A 49 8.60 3.86 3.59
C GLY A 49 8.67 4.92 4.70
N VAL A 50 8.42 6.18 4.36
CA VAL A 50 8.35 7.30 5.32
C VAL A 50 7.26 7.05 6.37
N GLN A 51 6.07 6.63 5.95
CA GLN A 51 4.97 6.30 6.87
C GLN A 51 5.33 5.16 7.83
N ALA A 52 5.98 4.11 7.33
CA ALA A 52 6.44 2.99 8.14
C ALA A 52 7.49 3.43 9.17
N ILE A 53 8.47 4.25 8.75
CA ILE A 53 9.48 4.82 9.65
C ILE A 53 8.80 5.62 10.77
N PHE A 54 7.88 6.53 10.45
CA PHE A 54 7.14 7.29 11.46
C PHE A 54 6.37 6.39 12.43
N GLY A 55 5.64 5.39 11.91
CA GLY A 55 4.88 4.47 12.74
C GLY A 55 5.76 3.66 13.70
N ILE A 56 6.90 3.16 13.21
CA ILE A 56 7.89 2.43 14.00
C ILE A 56 8.51 3.36 15.07
N THR A 57 8.92 4.57 14.70
CA THR A 57 9.47 5.54 15.65
C THR A 57 8.47 5.86 16.76
N LEU A 58 7.21 6.11 16.44
CA LEU A 58 6.16 6.36 17.44
C LEU A 58 5.97 5.15 18.36
N TYR A 59 5.96 3.94 17.80
CA TYR A 59 5.86 2.71 18.58
C TYR A 59 7.03 2.55 19.57
N LEU A 60 8.27 2.79 19.11
CA LEU A 60 9.47 2.73 19.94
C LEU A 60 9.49 3.81 21.04
N MET A 61 8.86 4.96 20.80
CA MET A 61 8.64 6.01 21.81
C MET A 61 7.51 5.67 22.79
N GLY A 62 6.96 4.46 22.74
CA GLY A 62 5.87 4.02 23.62
C GLY A 62 4.48 4.51 23.20
N ARG A 63 4.35 5.20 22.06
CA ARG A 63 3.06 5.67 21.55
C ARG A 63 2.34 4.54 20.80
N ARG A 64 1.67 3.67 21.57
CA ARG A 64 0.96 2.51 21.04
C ARG A 64 -0.48 2.84 20.70
N VAL A 65 -0.98 2.22 19.63
CA VAL A 65 -2.41 2.18 19.33
C VAL A 65 -3.09 1.20 20.28
N VAL A 66 -4.13 1.65 20.98
CA VAL A 66 -4.94 0.84 21.90
C VAL A 66 -6.37 0.87 21.38
N THR A 67 -6.85 -0.27 20.89
CA THR A 67 -8.21 -0.47 20.40
C THR A 67 -8.80 -1.73 21.04
N ALA A 68 -10.13 -1.79 21.13
CA ALA A 68 -10.84 -2.94 21.71
C ALA A 68 -10.77 -4.18 20.78
N GLY A 69 -10.94 -5.37 21.34
CA GLY A 69 -11.01 -6.65 20.61
C GLY A 69 -9.80 -7.58 20.81
N ALA A 70 -9.94 -8.83 20.40
CA ALA A 70 -8.96 -9.90 20.64
C ALA A 70 -7.57 -9.65 20.02
N LEU A 71 -7.52 -8.91 18.92
CA LEU A 71 -6.27 -8.52 18.24
C LEU A 71 -5.83 -7.08 18.59
N GLY A 72 -6.62 -6.36 19.38
CA GLY A 72 -6.35 -4.99 19.84
C GLY A 72 -5.76 -4.07 18.76
N GLY A 73 -4.77 -3.27 19.13
CA GLY A 73 -4.04 -2.39 18.21
C GLY A 73 -3.04 -3.11 17.30
N VAL A 74 -2.91 -4.44 17.37
CA VAL A 74 -1.91 -5.19 16.58
C VAL A 74 -2.20 -5.05 15.08
N LEU A 75 -3.48 -5.08 14.70
CA LEU A 75 -3.91 -4.97 13.32
C LEU A 75 -3.47 -3.65 12.66
N HIS A 76 -3.37 -2.56 13.43
CA HIS A 76 -2.85 -1.29 12.92
C HIS A 76 -1.44 -1.44 12.33
N TYR A 77 -0.55 -2.14 13.05
CA TYR A 77 0.82 -2.35 12.59
C TYR A 77 0.90 -3.35 11.43
N VAL A 78 0.08 -4.41 11.45
CA VAL A 78 0.02 -5.39 10.36
C VAL A 78 -0.41 -4.69 9.07
N TYR A 79 -1.51 -3.94 9.11
CA TYR A 79 -2.03 -3.22 7.95
C TYR A 79 -1.09 -2.11 7.47
N GLY A 80 -0.34 -1.47 8.39
CA GLY A 80 0.62 -0.42 8.06
C GLY A 80 1.91 -0.93 7.43
N LEU A 81 2.39 -2.14 7.78
CA LEU A 81 3.67 -2.68 7.31
C LEU A 81 3.53 -3.64 6.12
N LEU A 82 2.40 -4.36 6.01
CA LEU A 82 2.15 -5.31 4.93
C LEU A 82 2.29 -4.71 3.50
N PRO A 83 1.99 -3.42 3.25
CA PRO A 83 2.22 -2.81 1.95
C PRO A 83 3.65 -2.95 1.42
N ILE A 84 4.66 -2.93 2.28
CA ILE A 84 6.07 -3.09 1.89
C ILE A 84 6.28 -4.46 1.22
N LEU A 85 5.74 -5.52 1.84
CA LEU A 85 5.84 -6.88 1.32
C LEU A 85 5.05 -7.04 0.02
N LEU A 86 3.87 -6.42 -0.08
CA LEU A 86 3.05 -6.49 -1.29
C LEU A 86 3.72 -5.81 -2.49
N PHE A 87 4.35 -4.65 -2.30
CA PHE A 87 5.13 -4.01 -3.36
C PHE A 87 6.39 -4.79 -3.72
N ALA A 88 7.09 -5.36 -2.74
CA ALA A 88 8.21 -6.26 -3.00
C ALA A 88 7.78 -7.48 -3.83
N PHE A 89 6.65 -8.10 -3.48
CA PHE A 89 6.07 -9.20 -4.23
C PHE A 89 5.68 -8.78 -5.66
N ALA A 90 5.10 -7.59 -5.83
CA ALA A 90 4.79 -7.04 -7.15
C ALA A 90 6.04 -6.90 -8.03
N HIS A 91 7.19 -6.49 -7.47
CA HIS A 91 8.47 -6.45 -8.20
C HIS A 91 8.90 -7.84 -8.66
N VAL A 92 8.76 -8.88 -7.82
CA VAL A 92 9.10 -10.26 -8.19
C VAL A 92 8.27 -10.71 -9.40
N VAL A 93 6.94 -10.56 -9.31
CA VAL A 93 6.02 -10.94 -10.40
C VAL A 93 6.30 -10.13 -11.67
N ALA A 94 6.52 -8.81 -11.54
CA ALA A 94 6.81 -7.95 -12.68
C ALA A 94 8.14 -8.32 -13.37
N ARG A 95 9.16 -8.70 -12.60
CA ARG A 95 10.46 -9.15 -13.10
C ARG A 95 10.36 -10.48 -13.86
N GLU A 96 9.54 -11.40 -13.40
CA GLU A 96 9.30 -12.68 -14.08
C GLU A 96 8.47 -12.54 -15.37
N GLY A 97 7.70 -11.46 -15.50
CA GLY A 97 6.86 -11.19 -16.66
C GLY A 97 5.67 -12.16 -16.81
N ASN A 98 5.41 -12.99 -15.81
CA ASN A 98 4.32 -13.94 -15.76
C ASN A 98 3.85 -14.11 -14.30
N ALA A 99 2.68 -14.72 -14.10
CA ALA A 99 2.07 -14.89 -12.78
C ALA A 99 2.09 -16.34 -12.28
N ARG A 100 3.11 -17.13 -12.65
CA ARG A 100 3.23 -18.55 -12.24
C ARG A 100 3.33 -18.72 -10.74
N LEU A 101 3.97 -17.78 -10.03
CA LEU A 101 4.04 -17.77 -8.57
C LEU A 101 2.68 -17.77 -7.87
N ILE A 102 1.62 -17.33 -8.56
CA ILE A 102 0.23 -17.34 -8.06
C ILE A 102 -0.65 -18.31 -8.84
N GLY A 103 -0.05 -19.30 -9.51
CA GLY A 103 -0.77 -20.35 -10.23
C GLY A 103 -1.36 -19.92 -11.58
N ILE A 104 -0.96 -18.77 -12.12
CA ILE A 104 -1.47 -18.26 -13.39
C ILE A 104 -0.39 -18.33 -14.47
N ASP A 105 -0.49 -19.31 -15.37
CA ASP A 105 0.45 -19.49 -16.49
C ASP A 105 0.08 -18.63 -17.71
N ARG A 106 0.18 -17.30 -17.56
CA ARG A 106 0.07 -16.35 -18.67
C ARG A 106 1.02 -15.18 -18.51
N PRO A 107 1.46 -14.54 -19.61
CA PRO A 107 2.23 -13.30 -19.55
C PRO A 107 1.44 -12.20 -18.83
N VAL A 108 2.13 -11.42 -18.00
CA VAL A 108 1.54 -10.30 -17.28
C VAL A 108 2.35 -9.04 -17.57
N ARG A 109 1.67 -7.95 -17.93
CA ARG A 109 2.32 -6.65 -18.12
C ARG A 109 2.86 -6.16 -16.78
N ALA A 110 4.09 -5.63 -16.78
CA ALA A 110 4.81 -5.25 -15.55
C ALA A 110 4.03 -4.32 -14.60
N TRP A 111 3.15 -3.45 -15.10
CA TRP A 111 2.37 -2.52 -14.27
C TRP A 111 1.18 -3.18 -13.54
N VAL A 112 0.70 -4.34 -14.02
CA VAL A 112 -0.51 -4.99 -13.48
C VAL A 112 -0.35 -5.44 -12.02
N PRO A 113 0.77 -6.09 -11.62
CA PRO A 113 0.99 -6.43 -10.22
C PRO A 113 1.00 -5.21 -9.30
N PHE A 114 1.54 -4.08 -9.76
CA PHE A 114 1.59 -2.84 -8.97
C PHE A 114 0.21 -2.18 -8.83
N ALA A 115 -0.63 -2.23 -9.86
CA ALA A 115 -2.02 -1.75 -9.76
C ALA A 115 -2.84 -2.56 -8.74
N TRP A 116 -2.65 -3.89 -8.71
CA TRP A 116 -3.28 -4.75 -7.72
C TRP A 116 -2.70 -4.57 -6.32
N ALA A 117 -1.37 -4.42 -6.21
CA ALA A 117 -0.74 -4.08 -4.94
C ALA A 117 -1.29 -2.75 -4.40
N ALA A 118 -1.41 -1.73 -5.24
CA ALA A 118 -1.99 -0.44 -4.85
C ALA A 118 -3.42 -0.57 -4.30
N PHE A 119 -4.27 -1.39 -4.92
CA PHE A 119 -5.63 -1.67 -4.45
C PHE A 119 -5.66 -2.34 -3.06
N ILE A 120 -4.89 -3.42 -2.90
CA ILE A 120 -4.84 -4.17 -1.64
C ILE A 120 -4.26 -3.28 -0.54
N CYS A 121 -3.15 -2.60 -0.83
CA CYS A 121 -2.52 -1.65 0.09
C CYS A 121 -3.45 -0.49 0.44
N PHE A 122 -4.26 0.02 -0.50
CA PHE A 122 -5.28 1.03 -0.21
C PHE A 122 -6.25 0.54 0.87
N GLY A 123 -6.82 -0.66 0.72
CA GLY A 123 -7.74 -1.22 1.71
C GLY A 123 -7.09 -1.43 3.08
N LEU A 124 -5.86 -1.97 3.10
CA LEU A 124 -5.09 -2.18 4.33
C LEU A 124 -4.78 -0.87 5.02
N THR A 125 -4.16 0.08 4.31
CA THR A 125 -3.75 1.37 4.88
C THR A 125 -4.94 2.23 5.30
N ALA A 126 -6.07 2.17 4.58
CA ALA A 126 -7.31 2.81 5.00
C ALA A 126 -7.80 2.22 6.34
N ARG A 127 -7.75 0.91 6.51
CA ARG A 127 -8.11 0.26 7.78
C ARG A 127 -7.13 0.59 8.91
N ALA A 128 -5.82 0.68 8.62
CA ALA A 128 -4.82 1.17 9.57
C ALA A 128 -5.11 2.63 9.99
N LEU A 129 -5.45 3.50 9.05
CA LEU A 129 -5.78 4.90 9.33
C LEU A 129 -7.02 4.99 10.23
N MET A 130 -8.10 4.29 9.90
CA MET A 130 -9.33 4.26 10.71
C MET A 130 -9.03 3.81 12.15
N THR A 131 -8.32 2.69 12.33
CA THR A 131 -7.95 2.19 13.67
C THR A 131 -7.04 3.16 14.42
N GLY A 132 -6.15 3.86 13.72
CA GLY A 132 -5.29 4.90 14.28
C GLY A 132 -6.04 6.14 14.74
N LEU A 133 -7.18 6.46 14.09
CA LEU A 133 -8.10 7.53 14.45
C LEU A 133 -9.13 7.10 15.52
N GLY A 134 -9.10 5.85 15.96
CA GLY A 134 -10.12 5.29 16.87
C GLY A 134 -11.47 5.05 16.21
N ILE A 135 -11.53 5.00 14.88
CA ILE A 135 -12.73 4.70 14.10
C ILE A 135 -12.71 3.21 13.75
N GLY A 136 -13.68 2.45 14.24
CA GLY A 136 -13.85 1.04 13.87
C GLY A 136 -14.27 0.13 15.01
#